data_AF-A0A1X7BX38-F1
#
_entry.id   AF-A0A1X7BX38-F1
#
_cell.length_a   1.000
_cell.length_b   1.000
_cell.length_c   1.000
_cell.angle_alpha   90.00
_cell.angle_beta   90.00
_cell.angle_gamma   90.00
#
_symmetry.space_group_name_H-M   'P 1'
#
loop_
_entity.id
_entity.type
_entity.pdbx_description
1 polymer ?
#
loop_
_entity_poly.entity_id
_entity_poly.type
_entity_poly.pdbx_seq_one_letter_code
_entity_poly.pdbx_strand_id
1 'polypeptide(L)'
;MRVLKLFGGLTGAVVFWAGGALADDVALILGDIGQIAAHRSDTSATSTDFAAPLREAGFEIIQPKNRSSGNMRLAAQQVETALADGAVDRLVIVVMGPLASSDRESWALSNGGGGASSLNAGVTGISLGALSDMAKTARDRAVILIAPGKEIDTLGNGLTPGLADLNEAQGVTYIVGPAEELVEVVNGGLLEADTSFAELARVAPEEVEVSGFVSEQIGLMGQGLAVDAEAAEERGFWAAAQAIDTQEAYLAYLDAYPGGAYESEVADRLNFLQSAPEREARDAEEGLNLTREARRGIQRDLALLGFDPRGIDGLFGPGSRAAISAWQRDQGFEETGFLNGNQLLRLREAAGARAEELEAEAKRVQAEKEKQDRAYWRDTGRTGDEAGLRKYLQEYPDGEFADIAQARLDEIEEARRAETAREEREAWDKARESDDINTYEVFLADYPASGFAPAAQDRLRQLTEEARDADIINQAKAEEKQVAGGSVARLVVEKRLAQIGADPGKVDGKFNKKTRQAIRRYQRLRDLPVTGYVSRQTMVRLLAGG
;
A
#
# COMPACT_ATOMS: atom_id res chain seq x y z
N MET A 1 47.64 8.10 -9.25
CA MET A 1 47.37 6.96 -8.32
C MET A 1 46.11 7.33 -7.54
N ARG A 2 44.97 6.63 -7.51
CA ARG A 2 44.48 5.30 -7.94
C ARG A 2 42.97 5.52 -8.21
N VAL A 3 42.44 5.25 -9.40
CA VAL A 3 41.68 4.03 -9.77
C VAL A 3 40.89 3.40 -8.61
N LEU A 4 39.56 3.42 -8.71
CA LEU A 4 38.74 2.24 -8.40
C LEU A 4 37.44 2.24 -9.22
N LYS A 5 37.36 1.28 -10.15
CA LYS A 5 36.14 0.77 -10.79
C LYS A 5 35.39 -0.08 -9.77
N LEU A 6 34.05 -0.14 -9.87
CA LEU A 6 33.28 -1.33 -9.48
C LEU A 6 32.04 -1.45 -10.38
N PHE A 7 32.03 -2.55 -11.13
CA PHE A 7 30.97 -3.09 -11.96
C PHE A 7 30.03 -3.97 -11.09
N GLY A 8 28.78 -4.11 -11.53
CA GLY A 8 27.84 -5.16 -11.12
C GLY A 8 26.42 -4.64 -11.31
N GLY A 9 25.54 -5.20 -12.12
CA GLY A 9 25.51 -6.45 -12.87
C GLY A 9 24.02 -6.69 -13.11
N LEU A 10 23.53 -6.39 -14.32
CA LEU A 10 22.12 -6.54 -14.67
C LEU A 10 22.00 -7.76 -15.57
N THR A 11 21.53 -8.85 -14.99
CA THR A 11 21.15 -10.09 -15.69
C THR A 11 19.92 -9.80 -16.54
N GLY A 12 20.14 -9.57 -17.84
CA GLY A 12 19.09 -9.59 -18.85
C GLY A 12 18.63 -11.02 -19.07
N ALA A 13 17.37 -11.30 -18.74
CA ALA A 13 16.71 -12.55 -19.09
C ALA A 13 16.48 -12.56 -20.62
N VAL A 14 17.18 -13.44 -21.31
CA VAL A 14 16.94 -13.75 -22.72
C VAL A 14 15.72 -14.66 -22.79
N VAL A 15 14.61 -14.16 -23.33
CA VAL A 15 13.46 -14.96 -23.72
C VAL A 15 13.77 -15.54 -25.10
N PHE A 16 13.91 -16.86 -25.17
CA PHE A 16 13.98 -17.60 -26.43
C PHE A 16 12.59 -17.62 -27.06
N TRP A 17 12.44 -16.98 -28.23
CA TRP A 17 11.34 -17.24 -29.14
C TRP A 17 11.66 -18.52 -29.91
N ALA A 18 10.77 -19.50 -29.85
CA ALA A 18 10.79 -20.67 -30.71
C ALA A 18 9.49 -20.68 -31.52
N GLY A 19 9.44 -19.85 -32.56
CA GLY A 19 8.50 -19.96 -33.67
C GLY A 19 9.24 -20.55 -34.87
N GLY A 20 8.61 -21.46 -35.62
CA GLY A 20 9.23 -22.05 -36.81
C GLY A 20 9.57 -20.96 -37.83
N ALA A 21 10.85 -20.82 -38.16
CA ALA A 21 11.35 -19.83 -39.10
C ALA A 21 10.84 -20.13 -40.51
N LEU A 22 9.95 -19.29 -41.03
CA LEU A 22 9.92 -19.05 -42.47
C LEU A 22 11.25 -18.33 -42.79
N ALA A 23 11.94 -18.74 -43.86
CA ALA A 23 13.19 -18.11 -44.25
C ALA A 23 12.89 -16.75 -44.92
N ASP A 24 13.53 -15.69 -44.45
CA ASP A 24 13.33 -14.32 -44.90
C ASP A 24 14.24 -13.97 -46.10
N ASP A 25 13.81 -13.02 -46.92
CA ASP A 25 14.66 -12.40 -47.94
C ASP A 25 15.43 -11.24 -47.29
N VAL A 26 16.77 -11.24 -47.33
CA VAL A 26 17.58 -10.27 -46.57
C VAL A 26 18.48 -9.45 -47.48
N ALA A 27 18.55 -8.14 -47.24
CA ALA A 27 19.43 -7.23 -47.94
C ALA A 27 20.37 -6.47 -46.99
N LEU A 28 21.69 -6.69 -47.12
CA LEU A 28 22.72 -5.92 -46.43
C LEU A 28 23.19 -4.76 -47.30
N ILE A 29 22.93 -3.52 -46.88
CA ILE A 29 23.38 -2.34 -47.65
C ILE A 29 24.46 -1.59 -46.88
N LEU A 30 25.71 -1.75 -47.33
CA LEU A 30 26.87 -0.98 -46.90
C LEU A 30 27.01 0.28 -47.75
N GLY A 31 26.04 1.18 -47.59
CA GLY A 31 25.89 2.38 -48.41
C GLY A 31 26.51 3.66 -47.83
N ASP A 32 26.00 4.81 -48.28
CA ASP A 32 26.50 6.15 -47.98
C ASP A 32 25.99 6.76 -46.65
N ILE A 33 25.19 6.02 -45.87
CA ILE A 33 24.62 6.51 -44.61
C ILE A 33 25.71 6.91 -43.62
N GLY A 34 25.66 8.18 -43.22
CA GLY A 34 26.65 8.78 -42.33
C GLY A 34 28.06 8.82 -42.92
N GLN A 35 28.22 8.67 -44.24
CA GLN A 35 29.51 8.76 -44.93
C GLN A 35 30.00 10.20 -44.97
N ILE A 36 31.28 10.40 -44.65
CA ILE A 36 31.90 11.73 -44.69
C ILE A 36 32.02 12.23 -46.14
N ALA A 37 31.83 13.54 -46.34
CA ALA A 37 31.80 14.15 -47.67
C ALA A 37 33.07 13.87 -48.51
N ALA A 38 34.23 13.74 -47.87
CA ALA A 38 35.50 13.43 -48.54
C ALA A 38 35.55 12.05 -49.21
N HIS A 39 34.66 11.12 -48.81
CA HIS A 39 34.59 9.75 -49.33
C HIS A 39 33.31 9.47 -50.11
N ARG A 40 32.40 10.45 -50.18
CA ARG A 40 31.16 10.31 -50.93
C ARG A 40 31.49 10.34 -52.42
N SER A 41 30.86 9.46 -53.17
CA SER A 41 30.86 9.52 -54.64
C SER A 41 30.18 10.80 -55.10
N ASP A 42 30.55 11.29 -56.28
CA ASP A 42 29.85 12.41 -56.93
C ASP A 42 28.54 11.95 -57.64
N THR A 43 28.17 10.67 -57.49
CA THR A 43 26.93 10.08 -58.02
C THR A 43 25.69 10.54 -57.24
N SER A 44 24.54 10.60 -57.91
CA SER A 44 23.24 10.91 -57.30
C SER A 44 22.63 9.72 -56.55
N ALA A 45 23.00 8.49 -56.91
CA ALA A 45 22.52 7.27 -56.26
C ALA A 45 23.04 7.13 -54.82
N THR A 46 22.12 6.83 -53.93
CA THR A 46 22.30 6.67 -52.48
C THR A 46 21.88 5.27 -52.03
N SER A 47 22.21 4.93 -50.79
CA SER A 47 21.72 3.72 -50.11
C SER A 47 20.20 3.56 -50.12
N THR A 48 19.45 4.67 -50.18
CA THR A 48 17.98 4.65 -50.18
C THR A 48 17.43 4.16 -51.52
N ASP A 49 18.13 4.49 -52.62
CA ASP A 49 17.74 4.11 -53.98
C ASP A 49 17.88 2.60 -54.21
N PHE A 50 18.76 1.93 -53.46
CA PHE A 50 18.82 0.47 -53.39
C PHE A 50 17.81 -0.11 -52.38
N ALA A 51 17.62 0.54 -51.23
CA ALA A 51 16.80 0.02 -50.15
C ALA A 51 15.30 0.04 -50.44
N ALA A 52 14.80 1.06 -51.14
CA ALA A 52 13.39 1.18 -51.47
C ALA A 52 12.87 0.02 -52.33
N PRO A 53 13.43 -0.29 -53.51
CA PRO A 53 12.93 -1.37 -54.35
C PRO A 53 13.12 -2.76 -53.73
N LEU A 54 14.23 -2.99 -53.00
CA LEU A 54 14.43 -4.24 -52.27
C LEU A 54 13.37 -4.43 -51.19
N ARG A 55 13.02 -3.38 -50.44
CA ARG A 55 11.95 -3.45 -49.44
C ARG A 55 10.58 -3.69 -50.07
N GLU A 56 10.30 -3.05 -51.20
CA GLU A 56 9.07 -3.28 -51.97
C GLU A 56 8.97 -4.71 -52.49
N ALA A 57 10.10 -5.31 -52.85
CA ALA A 57 10.21 -6.72 -53.23
C ALA A 57 10.18 -7.70 -52.03
N GLY A 58 10.06 -7.21 -50.80
CA GLY A 58 9.91 -8.03 -49.59
C GLY A 58 11.20 -8.30 -48.82
N PHE A 59 12.33 -7.71 -49.20
CA PHE A 59 13.59 -7.89 -48.47
C PHE A 59 13.61 -7.11 -47.15
N GLU A 60 14.06 -7.76 -46.08
CA GLU A 60 14.45 -7.11 -44.84
C GLU A 60 15.75 -6.34 -45.06
N ILE A 61 15.72 -5.03 -44.79
CA ILE A 61 16.87 -4.15 -45.03
C ILE A 61 17.72 -4.01 -43.76
N ILE A 62 18.93 -4.56 -43.80
CA ILE A 62 19.95 -4.42 -42.76
C ILE A 62 20.99 -3.39 -43.21
N GLN A 63 21.13 -2.32 -42.44
CA GLN A 63 22.05 -1.22 -42.73
C GLN A 63 22.81 -0.76 -41.48
N PRO A 64 24.10 -0.40 -41.61
CA PRO A 64 24.82 0.17 -40.50
C PRO A 64 24.33 1.59 -40.20
N LYS A 65 24.17 1.92 -38.91
CA LYS A 65 23.75 3.27 -38.46
C LYS A 65 24.61 4.41 -39.01
N ASN A 66 25.89 4.12 -39.26
CA ASN A 66 26.80 4.98 -40.00
C ASN A 66 27.93 4.13 -40.58
N ARG A 67 28.67 4.70 -41.53
CA ARG A 67 29.81 4.03 -42.18
C ARG A 67 31.09 3.96 -41.33
N SER A 68 30.98 3.66 -40.04
CA SER A 68 32.16 3.30 -39.21
C SER A 68 32.45 1.80 -39.34
N SER A 69 33.72 1.40 -39.28
CA SER A 69 34.09 -0.02 -39.47
C SER A 69 33.46 -0.95 -38.43
N GLY A 70 33.23 -0.45 -37.20
CA GLY A 70 32.51 -1.19 -36.17
C GLY A 70 31.05 -1.45 -36.54
N ASN A 71 30.32 -0.44 -37.02
CA ASN A 71 28.92 -0.58 -37.39
C ASN A 71 28.73 -1.39 -38.68
N MET A 72 29.64 -1.25 -39.65
CA MET A 72 29.64 -2.08 -40.87
C MET A 72 29.81 -3.57 -40.53
N ARG A 73 30.76 -3.90 -39.64
CA ARG A 73 30.92 -5.28 -39.17
C ARG A 73 29.73 -5.77 -38.36
N LEU A 74 29.13 -4.93 -37.52
CA LEU A 74 27.94 -5.29 -36.74
C LEU A 74 26.76 -5.64 -37.67
N ALA A 75 26.53 -4.86 -38.72
CA ALA A 75 25.50 -5.13 -39.72
C ALA A 75 25.76 -6.45 -40.47
N ALA A 76 27.01 -6.70 -40.88
CA ALA A 76 27.38 -7.98 -41.50
C ALA A 76 27.20 -9.18 -40.53
N GLN A 77 27.53 -9.01 -39.25
CA GLN A 77 27.36 -10.05 -38.22
C GLN A 77 25.88 -10.39 -37.97
N GLN A 78 24.97 -9.42 -38.09
CA GLN A 78 23.53 -9.68 -37.99
C GLN A 78 23.08 -10.61 -39.12
N VAL A 79 23.53 -10.34 -40.36
CA VAL A 79 23.23 -11.17 -41.53
C VAL A 79 23.87 -12.55 -41.40
N GLU A 80 25.13 -12.63 -40.95
CA GLU A 80 25.83 -13.89 -40.69
C GLU A 80 25.08 -14.76 -39.68
N THR A 81 24.51 -14.14 -38.64
CA THR A 81 23.69 -14.85 -37.64
C THR A 81 22.40 -15.39 -38.26
N ALA A 82 21.67 -14.56 -39.02
CA ALA A 82 20.44 -14.98 -39.71
C ALA A 82 20.69 -16.14 -40.69
N LEU A 83 21.82 -16.09 -41.42
CA LEU A 83 22.26 -17.17 -42.31
C LEU A 83 22.55 -18.47 -41.56
N ALA A 84 23.23 -18.38 -40.40
CA ALA A 84 23.55 -19.55 -39.59
C ALA A 84 22.30 -20.24 -39.02
N ASP A 85 21.26 -19.46 -38.72
CA ASP A 85 19.97 -19.95 -38.24
C ASP A 85 19.09 -20.54 -39.36
N GLY A 86 19.54 -20.47 -40.62
CA GLY A 86 18.79 -20.96 -41.79
C GLY A 86 17.58 -20.10 -42.12
N ALA A 87 17.54 -18.87 -41.62
CA ALA A 87 16.43 -17.93 -41.75
C ALA A 87 16.55 -17.01 -42.97
N VAL A 88 17.39 -17.36 -43.96
CA VAL A 88 17.60 -16.53 -45.17
C VAL A 88 17.40 -17.38 -46.42
N ASP A 89 16.40 -17.04 -47.25
CA ASP A 89 16.13 -17.70 -48.54
C ASP A 89 16.86 -17.02 -49.71
N ARG A 90 16.91 -15.69 -49.70
CA ARG A 90 17.63 -14.88 -50.69
C ARG A 90 18.47 -13.82 -50.00
N LEU A 91 19.65 -13.57 -50.54
CA LEU A 91 20.57 -12.58 -49.99
C LEU A 91 21.02 -11.59 -51.06
N VAL A 92 20.82 -10.30 -50.77
CA VAL A 92 21.44 -9.21 -51.53
C VAL A 92 22.43 -8.45 -50.64
N ILE A 93 23.65 -8.25 -51.11
CA ILE A 93 24.63 -7.39 -50.45
C ILE A 93 24.96 -6.25 -51.38
N VAL A 94 24.69 -5.01 -50.97
CA VAL A 94 25.07 -3.81 -51.71
C VAL A 94 26.24 -3.15 -51.00
N VAL A 95 27.36 -2.99 -51.71
CA VAL A 95 28.56 -2.35 -51.19
C VAL A 95 28.84 -1.10 -52.01
N MET A 96 28.61 0.07 -51.42
CA MET A 96 28.93 1.35 -52.06
C MET A 96 30.14 1.96 -51.40
N GLY A 97 30.88 2.82 -52.09
CA GLY A 97 31.85 3.73 -51.47
C GLY A 97 33.31 3.37 -51.75
N PRO A 98 34.27 4.00 -51.04
CA PRO A 98 35.68 3.86 -51.35
C PRO A 98 36.14 2.42 -51.15
N LEU A 99 36.75 1.87 -52.19
CA LEU A 99 37.34 0.54 -52.20
C LEU A 99 38.86 0.68 -52.18
N ALA A 100 39.50 -0.31 -51.57
CA ALA A 100 40.94 -0.50 -51.69
C ALA A 100 41.24 -1.98 -51.82
N SER A 101 42.28 -2.29 -52.58
CA SER A 101 42.67 -3.65 -52.88
C SER A 101 44.15 -3.88 -52.63
N SER A 102 44.52 -5.14 -52.53
CA SER A 102 45.88 -5.65 -52.56
C SER A 102 45.94 -6.83 -53.53
N ASP A 103 47.12 -7.42 -53.75
CA ASP A 103 47.28 -8.62 -54.58
C ASP A 103 46.47 -9.85 -54.10
N ARG A 104 45.83 -9.80 -52.92
CA ARG A 104 45.16 -10.96 -52.30
C ARG A 104 43.73 -10.72 -51.89
N GLU A 105 43.32 -9.48 -51.67
CA GLU A 105 42.02 -9.15 -51.09
C GLU A 105 41.64 -7.70 -51.37
N SER A 106 40.32 -7.45 -51.41
CA SER A 106 39.71 -6.15 -51.55
C SER A 106 38.84 -5.82 -50.33
N TRP A 107 38.78 -4.54 -49.96
CA TRP A 107 38.05 -4.03 -48.82
C TRP A 107 37.16 -2.86 -49.19
N ALA A 108 35.96 -2.82 -48.61
CA ALA A 108 35.15 -1.61 -48.56
C ALA A 108 35.51 -0.80 -47.31
N LEU A 109 35.97 0.43 -47.54
CA LEU A 109 36.52 1.28 -46.49
C LEU A 109 35.43 2.05 -45.75
N SER A 110 35.66 2.21 -44.44
CA SER A 110 34.83 3.03 -43.56
C SER A 110 35.22 4.52 -43.63
N ASN A 111 34.51 5.37 -42.90
CA ASN A 111 34.86 6.79 -42.73
C ASN A 111 36.27 7.03 -42.15
N GLY A 112 36.84 6.06 -41.46
CA GLY A 112 38.23 6.10 -40.96
C GLY A 112 39.24 5.46 -41.92
N GLY A 113 38.87 5.26 -43.19
CA GLY A 113 39.69 4.57 -44.20
C GLY A 113 40.94 5.33 -44.66
N GLY A 114 41.05 6.62 -44.37
CA GLY A 114 42.28 7.40 -44.63
C GLY A 114 43.46 6.82 -43.84
N GLY A 115 44.57 6.52 -44.53
CA GLY A 115 45.72 5.83 -43.95
C GLY A 115 45.56 4.32 -43.76
N ALA A 116 44.53 3.70 -44.35
CA ALA A 116 44.42 2.24 -44.41
C ALA A 116 45.60 1.65 -45.20
N SER A 117 46.14 0.54 -44.73
CA SER A 117 47.26 -0.21 -45.29
C SER A 117 46.94 -1.70 -45.21
N SER A 118 47.74 -2.54 -45.87
CA SER A 118 47.52 -3.99 -45.85
C SER A 118 47.52 -4.62 -44.45
N LEU A 119 48.16 -3.97 -43.47
CA LEU A 119 48.22 -4.44 -42.07
C LEU A 119 46.99 -4.08 -41.22
N ASN A 120 46.22 -3.05 -41.60
CA ASN A 120 45.10 -2.55 -40.79
C ASN A 120 43.77 -2.44 -41.56
N ALA A 121 43.74 -2.80 -42.84
CA ALA A 121 42.57 -2.74 -43.71
C ALA A 121 41.34 -3.46 -43.11
N GLY A 122 41.53 -4.62 -42.48
CA GLY A 122 40.45 -5.36 -41.80
C GLY A 122 39.85 -4.64 -40.58
N VAL A 123 40.58 -3.71 -39.96
CA VAL A 123 40.08 -2.90 -38.84
C VAL A 123 39.40 -1.61 -39.34
N THR A 124 39.91 -1.03 -40.43
CA THR A 124 39.45 0.25 -41.01
C THR A 124 38.35 0.08 -42.07
N GLY A 125 38.07 -1.14 -42.51
CA GLY A 125 36.99 -1.48 -43.45
C GLY A 125 36.42 -2.87 -43.18
N ILE A 126 35.80 -3.44 -44.21
CA ILE A 126 35.29 -4.81 -44.25
C ILE A 126 35.84 -5.52 -45.49
N SER A 127 36.26 -6.78 -45.34
CA SER A 127 36.76 -7.58 -46.46
C SER A 127 35.59 -7.97 -47.38
N LEU A 128 35.76 -7.73 -48.68
CA LEU A 128 34.82 -8.22 -49.69
C LEU A 128 34.90 -9.73 -49.84
N GLY A 129 36.06 -10.34 -49.60
CA GLY A 129 36.24 -11.79 -49.54
C GLY A 129 35.42 -12.41 -48.38
N ALA A 130 35.40 -11.76 -47.21
CA ALA A 130 34.59 -12.23 -46.09
C ALA A 130 33.09 -12.09 -46.36
N LEU A 131 32.65 -11.01 -47.04
CA LEU A 131 31.25 -10.86 -47.47
C LEU A 131 30.87 -11.90 -48.54
N SER A 132 31.80 -12.20 -49.44
CA SER A 132 31.69 -13.26 -50.45
C SER A 132 31.53 -14.65 -49.80
N ASP A 133 32.38 -14.99 -48.83
CA ASP A 133 32.29 -16.24 -48.06
C ASP A 133 31.00 -16.33 -47.24
N MET A 134 30.56 -15.22 -46.64
CA MET A 134 29.27 -15.14 -45.96
C MET A 134 28.12 -15.41 -46.93
N ALA A 135 28.13 -14.75 -48.10
CA ALA A 135 27.08 -14.88 -49.11
C ALA A 135 26.94 -16.29 -49.68
N LYS A 136 28.05 -17.02 -49.80
CA LYS A 136 28.05 -18.44 -50.20
C LYS A 136 27.15 -19.31 -49.32
N THR A 137 26.92 -18.92 -48.07
CA THR A 137 26.06 -19.67 -47.14
C THR A 137 24.58 -19.62 -47.54
N ALA A 138 24.16 -18.60 -48.29
CA ALA A 138 22.78 -18.34 -48.72
C ALA A 138 22.31 -19.16 -49.95
N ARG A 139 22.96 -20.31 -50.24
CA ARG A 139 22.60 -21.32 -51.27
C ARG A 139 22.04 -20.77 -52.60
N ASP A 140 22.90 -20.61 -53.60
CA ASP A 140 22.62 -20.32 -55.03
C ASP A 140 21.71 -19.10 -55.35
N ARG A 141 21.28 -18.32 -54.35
CA ARG A 141 20.44 -17.11 -54.48
C ARG A 141 21.04 -15.92 -53.74
N ALA A 142 22.35 -15.75 -53.90
CA ALA A 142 23.11 -14.68 -53.29
C ALA A 142 23.68 -13.74 -54.35
N VAL A 143 23.44 -12.45 -54.21
CA VAL A 143 23.91 -11.41 -55.13
C VAL A 143 24.71 -10.36 -54.37
N ILE A 144 25.91 -10.03 -54.84
CA ILE A 144 26.72 -8.93 -54.32
C ILE A 144 26.85 -7.85 -55.38
N LEU A 145 26.23 -6.70 -55.11
CA LEU A 145 26.37 -5.48 -55.90
C LEU A 145 27.50 -4.63 -55.33
N ILE A 146 28.47 -4.26 -56.17
CA ILE A 146 29.62 -3.44 -55.76
C ILE A 146 29.61 -2.17 -56.60
N ALA A 147 29.40 -1.03 -55.93
CA ALA A 147 29.48 0.30 -56.52
C ALA A 147 30.76 1.00 -56.04
N PRO A 148 31.87 0.96 -56.83
CA PRO A 148 33.08 1.71 -56.50
C PRO A 148 32.75 3.19 -56.35
N GLY A 149 33.11 3.75 -55.20
CA GLY A 149 32.98 5.18 -54.94
C GLY A 149 34.25 5.96 -55.28
N LYS A 150 34.32 7.18 -54.77
CA LYS A 150 35.49 8.04 -54.90
C LYS A 150 36.75 7.37 -54.36
N GLU A 151 37.81 7.33 -55.17
CA GLU A 151 39.11 6.81 -54.77
C GLU A 151 39.72 7.60 -53.61
N ILE A 152 40.49 6.91 -52.75
CA ILE A 152 41.17 7.51 -51.60
C ILE A 152 42.67 7.61 -51.90
N ASP A 153 43.18 8.83 -52.06
CA ASP A 153 44.61 9.09 -52.34
C ASP A 153 45.53 8.96 -51.11
N THR A 154 44.95 8.74 -49.92
CA THR A 154 45.67 8.72 -48.64
C THR A 154 45.89 7.31 -48.09
N LEU A 155 45.81 6.28 -48.95
CA LEU A 155 46.12 4.91 -48.55
C LEU A 155 47.60 4.75 -48.20
N GLY A 156 47.86 3.92 -47.19
CA GLY A 156 49.19 3.50 -46.77
C GLY A 156 49.72 2.34 -47.60
N ASN A 157 50.96 1.92 -47.30
CA ASN A 157 51.67 0.91 -48.08
C ASN A 157 50.89 -0.41 -48.23
N GLY A 158 50.96 -0.98 -49.44
CA GLY A 158 50.41 -2.30 -49.75
C GLY A 158 48.93 -2.32 -50.10
N LEU A 159 48.28 -1.16 -50.23
CA LEU A 159 46.95 -1.03 -50.82
C LEU A 159 46.99 -0.14 -52.06
N THR A 160 46.16 -0.47 -53.04
CA THR A 160 45.84 0.36 -54.20
C THR A 160 44.38 0.82 -54.10
N PRO A 161 44.06 2.07 -54.48
CA PRO A 161 42.66 2.50 -54.58
C PRO A 161 41.90 1.63 -55.59
N GLY A 162 40.60 1.42 -55.35
CA GLY A 162 39.71 0.70 -56.24
C GLY A 162 39.53 -0.78 -55.88
N LEU A 163 38.88 -1.49 -56.80
CA LEU A 163 38.64 -2.93 -56.73
C LEU A 163 39.70 -3.64 -57.58
N ALA A 164 40.35 -4.66 -57.02
CA ALA A 164 41.19 -5.58 -57.79
C ALA A 164 40.95 -7.01 -57.32
N ASP A 165 41.01 -7.96 -58.27
CA ASP A 165 40.92 -9.42 -58.08
C ASP A 165 40.00 -9.83 -56.92
N LEU A 166 38.69 -9.75 -57.15
CA LEU A 166 37.70 -10.21 -56.20
C LEU A 166 37.78 -11.74 -56.07
N ASN A 167 37.99 -12.24 -54.85
CA ASN A 167 37.93 -13.68 -54.58
C ASN A 167 36.45 -14.12 -54.53
N GLU A 168 35.90 -14.35 -55.72
CA GLU A 168 34.50 -14.73 -55.92
C GLU A 168 34.24 -16.15 -55.38
N ALA A 169 33.28 -16.24 -54.47
CA ALA A 169 32.82 -17.49 -53.92
C ALA A 169 31.90 -18.21 -54.92
N GLN A 170 32.02 -19.53 -54.98
CA GLN A 170 31.16 -20.36 -55.81
C GLN A 170 29.69 -20.24 -55.37
N GLY A 171 28.78 -20.02 -56.33
CA GLY A 171 27.34 -19.92 -56.08
C GLY A 171 26.84 -18.51 -55.76
N VAL A 172 27.70 -17.51 -55.83
CA VAL A 172 27.35 -16.09 -55.63
C VAL A 172 27.46 -15.35 -56.95
N THR A 173 26.47 -14.52 -57.28
CA THR A 173 26.49 -13.63 -58.45
C THR A 173 27.03 -12.27 -58.05
N TYR A 174 27.94 -11.71 -58.83
CA TYR A 174 28.52 -10.39 -58.59
C TYR A 174 28.09 -9.43 -59.68
N ILE A 175 27.74 -8.21 -59.29
CA ILE A 175 27.33 -7.15 -60.21
C ILE A 175 28.13 -5.90 -59.83
N VAL A 176 29.08 -5.52 -60.67
CA VAL A 176 30.03 -4.43 -60.39
C VAL A 176 29.84 -3.33 -61.41
N GLY A 177 29.67 -2.09 -60.96
CA GLY A 177 29.50 -0.96 -61.87
C GLY A 177 29.21 0.36 -61.16
N PRO A 178 28.98 1.45 -61.90
CA PRO A 178 28.59 2.73 -61.33
C PRO A 178 27.29 2.62 -60.52
N ALA A 179 27.20 3.35 -59.40
CA ALA A 179 26.07 3.25 -58.48
C ALA A 179 24.70 3.52 -59.15
N GLU A 180 24.63 4.45 -60.11
CA GLU A 180 23.38 4.79 -60.81
C GLU A 180 22.92 3.65 -61.72
N GLU A 181 23.83 3.05 -62.48
CA GLU A 181 23.53 1.90 -63.35
C GLU A 181 23.16 0.65 -62.54
N LEU A 182 23.77 0.45 -61.37
CA LEU A 182 23.38 -0.64 -60.48
C LEU A 182 21.97 -0.46 -59.90
N VAL A 183 21.51 0.77 -59.66
CA VAL A 183 20.12 1.03 -59.27
C VAL A 183 19.16 0.65 -60.41
N GLU A 184 19.52 0.93 -61.66
CA GLU A 184 18.74 0.50 -62.82
C GLU A 184 18.66 -1.02 -62.94
N VAL A 185 19.78 -1.73 -62.72
CA VAL A 185 19.83 -3.19 -62.72
C VAL A 185 18.96 -3.79 -61.61
N VAL A 186 18.94 -3.19 -60.43
CA VAL A 186 18.06 -3.62 -59.32
C VAL A 186 16.59 -3.46 -59.69
N ASN A 187 16.22 -2.30 -60.22
CA ASN A 187 14.83 -1.95 -60.53
C ASN A 187 14.28 -2.66 -61.77
N GLY A 188 15.11 -2.85 -62.79
CA GLY A 188 14.69 -3.24 -64.13
C GLY A 188 15.01 -4.68 -64.53
N GLY A 189 15.56 -5.49 -63.63
CA GLY A 189 15.85 -6.89 -63.97
C GLY A 189 16.10 -7.80 -62.77
N LEU A 190 16.87 -7.34 -61.77
CA LEU A 190 17.25 -8.21 -60.66
C LEU A 190 16.05 -8.71 -59.84
N LEU A 191 15.05 -7.84 -59.65
CA LEU A 191 13.85 -8.12 -58.88
C LEU A 191 12.67 -8.64 -59.72
N GLU A 192 12.90 -8.91 -61.01
CA GLU A 192 11.89 -9.50 -61.87
C GLU A 192 11.88 -11.03 -61.74
N ALA A 193 10.69 -11.62 -61.57
CA ALA A 193 10.52 -13.06 -61.37
C ALA A 193 11.03 -13.93 -62.53
N ASP A 194 10.95 -13.44 -63.77
CA ASP A 194 11.28 -14.22 -64.96
C ASP A 194 12.68 -13.93 -65.53
N THR A 195 13.47 -13.08 -64.85
CA THR A 195 14.79 -12.64 -65.34
C THR A 195 15.89 -13.50 -64.73
N SER A 196 16.54 -14.34 -65.54
CA SER A 196 17.69 -15.14 -65.10
C SER A 196 18.97 -14.30 -64.99
N PHE A 197 19.95 -14.75 -64.21
CA PHE A 197 21.22 -14.02 -64.08
C PHE A 197 21.97 -13.89 -65.42
N ALA A 198 21.88 -14.87 -66.31
CA ALA A 198 22.47 -14.77 -67.65
C ALA A 198 21.75 -13.76 -68.55
N GLU A 199 20.43 -13.62 -68.42
CA GLU A 199 19.70 -12.59 -69.14
C GLU A 199 20.04 -11.20 -68.58
N LEU A 200 20.07 -11.07 -67.25
CA LEU A 200 20.51 -9.85 -66.55
C LEU A 200 21.89 -9.41 -67.05
N ALA A 201 22.84 -10.34 -67.21
CA ALA A 201 24.18 -10.06 -67.73
C ALA A 201 24.21 -9.59 -69.20
N ARG A 202 23.22 -9.96 -70.02
CA ARG A 202 23.15 -9.54 -71.43
C ARG A 202 22.53 -8.15 -71.59
N VAL A 203 21.58 -7.80 -70.73
CA VAL A 203 20.86 -6.52 -70.78
C VAL A 203 21.45 -5.47 -69.85
N ALA A 204 22.45 -5.83 -69.03
CA ALA A 204 23.16 -4.91 -68.17
C ALA A 204 23.78 -3.75 -68.97
N PRO A 205 23.82 -2.53 -68.41
CA PRO A 205 24.52 -1.39 -68.99
C PRO A 205 26.00 -1.69 -69.30
N GLU A 206 26.61 -0.96 -70.24
CA GLU A 206 27.98 -1.23 -70.70
C GLU A 206 29.05 -1.13 -69.59
N GLU A 207 28.85 -0.30 -68.56
CA GLU A 207 29.78 -0.16 -67.43
C GLU A 207 29.47 -1.11 -66.26
N VAL A 208 28.46 -1.98 -66.40
CA VAL A 208 28.11 -3.00 -65.42
C VAL A 208 28.63 -4.38 -65.85
N GLU A 209 29.51 -4.94 -65.03
CA GLU A 209 30.03 -6.29 -65.17
C GLU A 209 29.24 -7.26 -64.28
N VAL A 210 28.78 -8.37 -64.86
CA VAL A 210 28.14 -9.47 -64.12
C VAL A 210 29.02 -10.70 -64.17
N SER A 211 29.42 -11.21 -63.00
CA SER A 211 30.37 -12.32 -62.85
C SER A 211 29.94 -13.32 -61.76
N GLY A 212 30.76 -14.35 -61.50
CA GLY A 212 30.48 -15.44 -60.59
C GLY A 212 29.42 -16.44 -61.09
N PHE A 213 28.38 -16.66 -60.30
CA PHE A 213 27.29 -17.59 -60.63
C PHE A 213 26.27 -16.94 -61.58
N VAL A 214 26.51 -17.06 -62.88
CA VAL A 214 25.63 -16.52 -63.94
C VAL A 214 24.80 -17.65 -64.56
N SER A 215 23.65 -17.96 -63.95
CA SER A 215 22.76 -19.05 -64.38
C SER A 215 21.83 -18.63 -65.53
N GLU A 216 21.66 -19.49 -66.53
CA GLU A 216 20.69 -19.32 -67.63
C GLU A 216 19.24 -19.59 -67.19
N GLN A 217 19.03 -20.27 -66.05
CA GLN A 217 17.71 -20.78 -65.63
C GLN A 217 17.17 -20.15 -64.36
N ILE A 218 18.03 -19.53 -63.56
CA ILE A 218 17.71 -19.05 -62.21
C ILE A 218 18.07 -17.56 -62.15
N GLY A 219 17.13 -16.76 -61.65
CA GLY A 219 17.35 -15.38 -61.20
C GLY A 219 17.13 -15.26 -59.69
N LEU A 220 17.30 -14.06 -59.14
CA LEU A 220 17.18 -13.81 -57.71
C LEU A 220 15.79 -14.21 -57.17
N MET A 221 14.73 -13.85 -57.88
CA MET A 221 13.35 -14.07 -57.44
C MET A 221 12.83 -15.50 -57.69
N GLY A 222 13.54 -16.34 -58.44
CA GLY A 222 13.18 -17.74 -58.76
C GLY A 222 12.12 -17.88 -59.86
N GLN A 223 11.83 -19.10 -60.35
CA GLN A 223 10.79 -19.32 -61.38
C GLN A 223 9.39 -18.98 -60.84
N GLY A 224 8.66 -18.14 -61.58
CA GLY A 224 7.37 -17.55 -61.19
C GLY A 224 6.39 -18.52 -60.54
N LEU A 225 6.18 -18.34 -59.23
CA LEU A 225 4.96 -18.76 -58.56
C LEU A 225 4.02 -17.56 -58.55
N ALA A 226 2.87 -17.73 -59.21
CA ALA A 226 1.81 -16.74 -59.29
C ALA A 226 1.51 -16.16 -57.90
N VAL A 227 1.69 -14.86 -57.75
CA VAL A 227 1.22 -14.12 -56.60
C VAL A 227 -0.30 -14.27 -56.58
N ASP A 228 -0.85 -14.80 -55.50
CA ASP A 228 -2.26 -14.70 -55.22
C ASP A 228 -2.60 -13.20 -55.16
N ALA A 229 -3.31 -12.70 -56.17
CA ALA A 229 -3.61 -11.28 -56.32
C ALA A 229 -4.38 -10.74 -55.10
N GLU A 230 -5.15 -11.62 -54.46
CA GLU A 230 -5.91 -11.33 -53.24
C GLU A 230 -4.96 -11.12 -52.05
N ALA A 231 -3.90 -11.94 -51.93
CA ALA A 231 -2.86 -11.76 -50.91
C ALA A 231 -1.96 -10.54 -51.18
N ALA A 232 -1.75 -10.17 -52.46
CA ALA A 232 -1.01 -8.96 -52.81
C ALA A 232 -1.79 -7.68 -52.47
N GLU A 233 -3.10 -7.68 -52.71
CA GLU A 233 -3.99 -6.57 -52.36
C GLU A 233 -4.11 -6.40 -50.85
N GLU A 234 -4.28 -7.50 -50.11
CA GLU A 234 -4.30 -7.48 -48.64
C GLU A 234 -2.98 -6.93 -48.06
N ARG A 235 -1.83 -7.34 -48.61
CA ARG A 235 -0.51 -6.81 -48.22
C ARG A 235 -0.40 -5.31 -48.45
N GLY A 236 -0.90 -4.82 -49.58
CA GLY A 236 -0.92 -3.40 -49.90
C GLY A 236 -1.80 -2.60 -48.94
N PHE A 237 -2.99 -3.12 -48.61
CA PHE A 237 -3.89 -2.48 -47.66
C PHE A 237 -3.28 -2.48 -46.24
N TRP A 238 -2.67 -3.58 -45.82
CA TRP A 238 -1.94 -3.66 -44.55
C TRP A 238 -0.80 -2.65 -44.47
N ALA A 239 0.03 -2.52 -45.52
CA ALA A 239 1.11 -1.54 -45.57
C ALA A 239 0.58 -0.10 -45.47
N ALA A 240 -0.56 0.20 -46.09
CA ALA A 240 -1.22 1.49 -45.95
C ALA A 240 -1.76 1.74 -44.54
N ALA A 241 -2.36 0.73 -43.90
CA ALA A 241 -2.82 0.81 -42.51
C ALA A 241 -1.66 1.05 -41.54
N GLN A 242 -0.52 0.38 -41.73
CA GLN A 242 0.70 0.61 -40.96
C GLN A 242 1.32 2.00 -41.18
N ALA A 243 1.28 2.52 -42.41
CA ALA A 243 1.80 3.85 -42.71
C ALA A 243 0.98 4.97 -42.05
N ILE A 244 -0.34 4.76 -41.89
CA ILE A 244 -1.25 5.71 -41.23
C ILE A 244 -1.21 5.55 -39.70
N ASP A 245 -1.14 4.31 -39.22
CA ASP A 245 -0.96 3.94 -37.82
C ASP A 245 -1.99 4.51 -36.84
N THR A 246 -3.27 4.50 -37.22
CA THR A 246 -4.38 4.98 -36.39
C THR A 246 -5.38 3.86 -36.09
N GLN A 247 -6.14 4.02 -35.01
CA GLN A 247 -7.20 3.08 -34.64
C GLN A 247 -8.20 2.89 -35.80
N GLU A 248 -8.55 3.98 -36.47
CA GLU A 248 -9.47 3.99 -37.60
C GLU A 248 -8.91 3.21 -38.80
N ALA A 249 -7.61 3.34 -39.10
CA ALA A 249 -6.97 2.62 -40.19
C ALA A 249 -6.94 1.09 -39.96
N TYR A 250 -6.67 0.67 -38.72
CA TYR A 250 -6.63 -0.73 -38.34
C TYR A 250 -8.03 -1.37 -38.25
N LEU A 251 -9.05 -0.61 -37.80
CA LEU A 251 -10.44 -1.07 -37.85
C LEU A 251 -10.94 -1.20 -39.31
N ALA A 252 -10.53 -0.30 -40.20
CA ALA A 252 -10.85 -0.40 -41.62
C ALA A 252 -10.22 -1.65 -42.28
N TYR A 253 -9.03 -2.07 -41.85
CA TYR A 253 -8.43 -3.33 -42.30
C TYR A 253 -9.26 -4.55 -41.87
N LEU A 254 -9.69 -4.62 -40.60
CA LEU A 254 -10.52 -5.75 -40.11
C LEU A 254 -11.90 -5.83 -40.80
N ASP A 255 -12.46 -4.68 -41.20
CA ASP A 255 -13.71 -4.62 -41.96
C ASP A 255 -13.53 -5.08 -43.42
N ALA A 256 -12.42 -4.69 -44.05
CA ALA A 256 -12.10 -5.07 -45.43
C ALA A 256 -11.66 -6.55 -45.57
N TYR A 257 -10.94 -7.10 -44.57
CA TYR A 257 -10.38 -8.45 -44.59
C TYR A 257 -10.72 -9.24 -43.30
N PRO A 258 -11.98 -9.65 -43.10
CA PRO A 258 -12.37 -10.45 -41.94
C PRO A 258 -11.74 -11.86 -42.01
N GLY A 259 -10.86 -12.18 -41.06
CA GLY A 259 -10.06 -13.43 -41.08
C GLY A 259 -8.78 -13.35 -41.93
N GLY A 260 -8.32 -12.13 -42.23
CA GLY A 260 -7.10 -11.87 -42.98
C GLY A 260 -5.82 -12.33 -42.28
N ALA A 261 -4.73 -12.40 -43.03
CA ALA A 261 -3.42 -12.88 -42.57
C ALA A 261 -2.83 -12.04 -41.43
N TYR A 262 -3.24 -10.77 -41.29
CA TYR A 262 -2.71 -9.84 -40.28
C TYR A 262 -3.69 -9.54 -39.13
N GLU A 263 -4.74 -10.34 -38.96
CA GLU A 263 -5.75 -10.12 -37.91
C GLU A 263 -5.14 -10.05 -36.50
N SER A 264 -4.15 -10.91 -36.22
CA SER A 264 -3.47 -10.95 -34.91
C SER A 264 -2.65 -9.67 -34.68
N GLU A 265 -1.87 -9.26 -35.67
CA GLU A 265 -1.02 -8.08 -35.64
C GLU A 265 -1.86 -6.81 -35.50
N VAL A 266 -3.01 -6.76 -36.15
CA VAL A 266 -3.95 -5.66 -36.07
C VAL A 266 -4.60 -5.60 -34.70
N ALA A 267 -4.97 -6.74 -34.12
CA ALA A 267 -5.48 -6.81 -32.75
C ALA A 267 -4.44 -6.32 -31.73
N ASP A 268 -3.19 -6.76 -31.87
CA ASP A 268 -2.08 -6.32 -31.02
C ASP A 268 -1.81 -4.82 -31.18
N ARG A 269 -1.86 -4.31 -32.40
CA ARG A 269 -1.64 -2.88 -32.67
C ARG A 269 -2.78 -2.00 -32.16
N LEU A 270 -4.03 -2.43 -32.32
CA LEU A 270 -5.19 -1.77 -31.74
C LEU A 270 -5.10 -1.73 -30.22
N ASN A 271 -4.70 -2.82 -29.59
CA ASN A 271 -4.47 -2.87 -28.15
C ASN A 271 -3.34 -1.92 -27.73
N PHE A 272 -2.25 -1.86 -28.50
CA PHE A 272 -1.16 -0.90 -28.27
C PHE A 272 -1.63 0.55 -28.39
N LEU A 273 -2.41 0.91 -29.42
CA LEU A 273 -2.88 2.27 -29.60
C LEU A 273 -3.93 2.66 -28.55
N GLN A 274 -4.84 1.76 -28.20
CA GLN A 274 -5.85 1.98 -27.17
C GLN A 274 -5.24 2.17 -25.77
N SER A 275 -4.17 1.44 -25.46
CA SER A 275 -3.46 1.57 -24.18
C SER A 275 -2.38 2.67 -24.20
N ALA A 276 -2.24 3.46 -25.26
CA ALA A 276 -1.26 4.56 -25.31
C ALA A 276 -1.47 5.63 -24.22
N PRO A 277 -2.70 6.13 -23.98
CA PRO A 277 -2.95 7.12 -22.91
C PRO A 277 -2.64 6.56 -21.52
N GLU A 278 -2.97 5.29 -21.27
CA GLU A 278 -2.68 4.62 -19.99
C GLU A 278 -1.17 4.40 -19.78
N ARG A 279 -0.42 4.04 -20.84
CA ARG A 279 1.04 3.90 -20.77
C ARG A 279 1.72 5.24 -20.49
N GLU A 280 1.37 6.28 -21.24
CA GLU A 280 1.92 7.62 -21.02
C GLU A 280 1.60 8.14 -19.61
N ALA A 281 0.37 7.92 -19.13
CA ALA A 281 -0.02 8.30 -17.78
C ALA A 281 0.72 7.47 -16.70
N ARG A 282 0.97 6.19 -16.95
CA ARG A 282 1.77 5.34 -16.06
C ARG A 282 3.22 5.81 -15.99
N ASP A 283 3.85 6.07 -17.12
CA ASP A 283 5.22 6.58 -17.19
C ASP A 283 5.33 7.95 -16.51
N ALA A 284 4.32 8.80 -16.67
CA ALA A 284 4.22 10.07 -15.97
C ALA A 284 4.12 9.87 -14.44
N GLU A 285 3.29 8.94 -13.95
CA GLU A 285 3.17 8.62 -12.51
C GLU A 285 4.47 8.03 -11.96
N GLU A 286 5.15 7.16 -12.73
CA GLU A 286 6.45 6.61 -12.36
C GLU A 286 7.53 7.71 -12.28
N GLY A 287 7.52 8.66 -13.21
CA GLY A 287 8.39 9.84 -13.22
C GLY A 287 8.22 10.76 -12.00
N LEU A 288 7.07 10.74 -11.32
CA LEU A 288 6.85 11.47 -10.07
C LEU A 288 7.64 10.89 -8.89
N ASN A 289 8.22 9.69 -9.02
CA ASN A 289 9.03 9.04 -7.99
C ASN A 289 8.36 9.01 -6.61
N LEU A 290 7.05 8.73 -6.58
CA LEU A 290 6.23 8.82 -5.37
C LEU A 290 6.67 7.80 -4.31
N THR A 291 7.11 8.32 -3.17
CA THR A 291 7.39 7.51 -1.98
C THR A 291 6.12 6.85 -1.44
N ARG A 292 6.26 5.80 -0.63
CA ARG A 292 5.12 5.14 0.01
C ARG A 292 4.26 6.11 0.84
N GLU A 293 4.88 7.07 1.51
CA GLU A 293 4.14 8.08 2.29
C GLU A 293 3.40 9.07 1.38
N ALA A 294 4.01 9.48 0.27
CA ALA A 294 3.32 10.32 -0.73
C ALA A 294 2.10 9.59 -1.33
N ARG A 295 2.22 8.28 -1.60
CA ARG A 295 1.12 7.43 -2.07
C ARG A 295 -0.01 7.30 -1.05
N ARG A 296 0.32 7.17 0.24
CA ARG A 296 -0.69 7.21 1.31
C ARG A 296 -1.38 8.57 1.39
N GLY A 297 -0.64 9.66 1.20
CA GLY A 297 -1.20 11.01 1.11
C GLY A 297 -2.29 11.08 0.03
N ILE A 298 -1.96 10.63 -1.18
CA ILE A 298 -2.90 10.57 -2.32
C ILE A 298 -4.15 9.74 -1.99
N GLN A 299 -3.99 8.56 -1.37
CA GLN A 299 -5.12 7.73 -0.95
C GLN A 299 -6.02 8.43 0.10
N ARG A 300 -5.44 9.20 1.03
CA ARG A 300 -6.21 10.02 1.99
C ARG A 300 -6.95 11.14 1.28
N ASP A 301 -6.28 11.84 0.36
CA ASP A 301 -6.84 12.94 -0.41
C ASP A 301 -8.06 12.45 -1.23
N LEU A 302 -7.93 11.31 -1.91
CA LEU A 302 -9.03 10.67 -2.63
C LEU A 302 -10.20 10.32 -1.70
N ALA A 303 -9.93 9.67 -0.57
CA ALA A 303 -10.96 9.29 0.39
C ALA A 303 -11.68 10.51 0.99
N LEU A 304 -10.94 11.59 1.27
CA LEU A 304 -11.50 12.86 1.77
C LEU A 304 -12.44 13.51 0.75
N LEU A 305 -12.12 13.38 -0.54
CA LEU A 305 -12.94 13.85 -1.65
C LEU A 305 -14.10 12.89 -2.00
N GLY A 306 -14.21 11.75 -1.33
CA GLY A 306 -15.30 10.79 -1.52
C GLY A 306 -15.01 9.68 -2.53
N PHE A 307 -13.78 9.55 -3.02
CA PHE A 307 -13.34 8.47 -3.90
C PHE A 307 -12.65 7.38 -3.08
N ASP A 308 -13.24 6.19 -2.99
CA ASP A 308 -12.75 5.11 -2.12
C ASP A 308 -11.60 4.30 -2.75
N PRO A 309 -10.34 4.42 -2.28
CA PRO A 309 -9.21 3.62 -2.76
C PRO A 309 -9.21 2.17 -2.26
N ARG A 310 -10.19 1.78 -1.43
CA ARG A 310 -10.27 0.49 -0.72
C ARG A 310 -9.08 0.22 0.22
N GLY A 311 -8.61 1.26 0.89
CA GLY A 311 -7.54 1.20 1.88
C GLY A 311 -6.46 2.28 1.69
N ILE A 312 -5.76 2.61 2.78
CA ILE A 312 -4.70 3.63 2.82
C ILE A 312 -3.41 2.97 3.31
N ASP A 313 -2.73 2.28 2.42
CA ASP A 313 -1.57 1.43 2.72
C ASP A 313 -0.28 1.87 1.99
N GLY A 314 -0.41 2.79 1.03
CA GLY A 314 0.66 3.28 0.16
C GLY A 314 0.93 2.38 -1.06
N LEU A 315 0.09 1.38 -1.30
CA LEU A 315 0.16 0.48 -2.45
C LEU A 315 -0.96 0.82 -3.44
N PHE A 316 -0.60 1.10 -4.68
CA PHE A 316 -1.60 1.40 -5.72
C PHE A 316 -2.04 0.11 -6.40
N GLY A 317 -2.99 -0.59 -5.77
CA GLY A 317 -3.70 -1.73 -6.34
C GLY A 317 -4.96 -1.34 -7.12
N PRO A 318 -5.79 -2.33 -7.53
CA PRO A 318 -7.00 -2.09 -8.32
C PRO A 318 -7.98 -1.09 -7.70
N GLY A 319 -8.08 -1.05 -6.36
CA GLY A 319 -8.93 -0.09 -5.64
C GLY A 319 -8.47 1.35 -5.85
N SER A 320 -7.19 1.63 -5.59
CA SER A 320 -6.59 2.95 -5.82
C SER A 320 -6.70 3.40 -7.29
N ARG A 321 -6.50 2.48 -8.25
CA ARG A 321 -6.65 2.77 -9.69
C ARG A 321 -8.07 3.20 -10.03
N ALA A 322 -9.06 2.44 -9.56
CA ALA A 322 -10.47 2.77 -9.77
C ALA A 322 -10.85 4.12 -9.13
N ALA A 323 -10.34 4.43 -7.94
CA ALA A 323 -10.57 5.72 -7.27
C ALA A 323 -9.94 6.89 -8.06
N ILE A 324 -8.73 6.72 -8.58
CA ILE A 324 -8.06 7.71 -9.43
C ILE A 324 -8.84 7.93 -10.72
N SER A 325 -9.24 6.87 -11.43
CA SER A 325 -10.06 6.98 -12.65
C SER A 325 -11.40 7.67 -12.38
N ALA A 326 -12.05 7.37 -11.25
CA ALA A 326 -13.31 8.00 -10.87
C ALA A 326 -13.13 9.51 -10.57
N TRP A 327 -12.06 9.88 -9.88
CA TRP A 327 -11.71 11.29 -9.66
C TRP A 327 -11.34 11.99 -10.97
N GLN A 328 -10.59 11.35 -11.85
CA GLN A 328 -10.27 11.88 -13.19
C GLN A 328 -11.54 12.17 -13.99
N ARG A 329 -12.49 11.22 -14.03
CA ARG A 329 -13.78 11.40 -14.68
C ARG A 329 -14.55 12.61 -14.15
N ASP A 330 -14.63 12.74 -12.82
CA ASP A 330 -15.32 13.86 -12.16
C ASP A 330 -14.68 15.22 -12.52
N GLN A 331 -13.36 15.25 -12.69
CA GLN A 331 -12.62 16.45 -13.08
C GLN A 331 -12.53 16.68 -14.60
N GLY A 332 -13.14 15.81 -15.42
CA GLY A 332 -13.12 15.89 -16.88
C GLY A 332 -11.79 15.51 -17.53
N PHE A 333 -10.95 14.73 -16.84
CA PHE A 333 -9.74 14.14 -17.38
C PHE A 333 -10.01 12.77 -18.01
N GLU A 334 -9.08 12.31 -18.84
CA GLU A 334 -9.05 10.92 -19.31
C GLU A 334 -8.87 9.95 -18.12
N GLU A 335 -9.63 8.86 -18.12
CA GLU A 335 -9.83 7.95 -16.98
C GLU A 335 -8.71 6.89 -16.84
N THR A 336 -7.46 7.29 -17.01
CA THR A 336 -6.31 6.37 -17.10
C THR A 336 -6.02 5.61 -15.80
N GLY A 337 -6.47 6.11 -14.65
CA GLY A 337 -6.18 5.52 -13.34
C GLY A 337 -4.77 5.78 -12.81
N PHE A 338 -3.98 6.59 -13.53
CA PHE A 338 -2.63 7.02 -13.16
C PHE A 338 -2.54 8.54 -13.09
N LEU A 339 -1.86 9.07 -12.08
CA LEU A 339 -1.77 10.52 -11.86
C LEU A 339 -0.50 11.12 -12.49
N ASN A 340 -0.67 12.19 -13.25
CA ASN A 340 0.45 13.06 -13.62
C ASN A 340 0.65 14.20 -12.59
N GLY A 341 1.74 14.97 -12.73
CA GLY A 341 2.09 16.02 -11.76
C GLY A 341 1.05 17.13 -11.60
N ASN A 342 0.42 17.55 -12.70
CA ASN A 342 -0.62 18.59 -12.68
C ASN A 342 -1.90 18.08 -12.02
N GLN A 343 -2.27 16.83 -12.31
CA GLN A 343 -3.41 16.17 -11.67
C GLN A 343 -3.17 15.99 -10.17
N LEU A 344 -1.97 15.57 -9.76
CA LEU A 344 -1.60 15.45 -8.35
C LEU A 344 -1.70 16.78 -7.60
N LEU A 345 -1.28 17.88 -8.21
CA LEU A 345 -1.42 19.21 -7.63
C LEU A 345 -2.90 19.57 -7.41
N ARG A 346 -3.74 19.41 -8.44
CA ARG A 346 -5.18 19.68 -8.36
C ARG A 346 -5.89 18.82 -7.32
N LEU A 347 -5.54 17.53 -7.25
CA LEU A 347 -6.09 16.60 -6.25
C LEU A 347 -5.82 17.11 -4.84
N ARG A 348 -4.57 17.51 -4.55
CA ARG A 348 -4.15 18.03 -3.24
C ARG A 348 -4.83 19.35 -2.90
N GLU A 349 -4.96 20.26 -3.87
CA GLU A 349 -5.66 21.54 -3.68
C GLU A 349 -7.13 21.32 -3.33
N ALA A 350 -7.82 20.44 -4.06
CA ALA A 350 -9.21 20.09 -3.80
C ALA A 350 -9.37 19.44 -2.42
N ALA A 351 -8.50 18.49 -2.07
CA ALA A 351 -8.52 17.83 -0.76
C ALA A 351 -8.25 18.83 0.37
N GLY A 352 -7.31 19.75 0.19
CA GLY A 352 -7.03 20.84 1.14
C GLY A 352 -8.25 21.74 1.37
N ALA A 353 -8.88 22.20 0.29
CA ALA A 353 -10.10 23.01 0.38
C ALA A 353 -11.24 22.26 1.09
N ARG A 354 -11.39 20.97 0.82
CA ARG A 354 -12.39 20.13 1.49
C ARG A 354 -12.10 19.93 2.98
N ALA A 355 -10.82 19.77 3.35
CA ALA A 355 -10.42 19.67 4.76
C ALA A 355 -10.75 20.96 5.52
N GLU A 356 -10.44 22.12 4.94
CA GLU A 356 -10.73 23.43 5.53
C GLU A 356 -12.24 23.65 5.70
N GLU A 357 -13.05 23.27 4.71
CA GLU A 357 -14.51 23.33 4.79
C GLU A 357 -15.06 22.49 5.94
N LEU A 358 -14.61 21.24 6.05
CA LEU A 358 -15.02 20.32 7.12
C LEU A 358 -14.59 20.82 8.51
N GLU A 359 -13.39 21.39 8.62
CA GLU A 359 -12.93 21.99 9.87
C GLU A 359 -13.78 23.21 10.24
N ALA A 360 -14.11 24.06 9.28
CA ALA A 360 -14.97 25.21 9.50
C ALA A 360 -16.40 24.78 9.90
N GLU A 361 -16.95 23.74 9.27
CA GLU A 361 -18.23 23.16 9.64
C GLU A 361 -18.20 22.57 11.06
N ALA A 362 -17.18 21.77 11.38
CA ALA A 362 -17.00 21.20 12.71
C ALA A 362 -16.89 22.29 13.79
N LYS A 363 -16.13 23.37 13.52
CA LYS A 363 -16.05 24.54 14.41
C LYS A 363 -17.39 25.23 14.59
N ARG A 364 -18.19 25.36 13.52
CA ARG A 364 -19.53 25.95 13.60
C ARG A 364 -20.47 25.11 14.44
N VAL A 365 -20.52 23.80 14.19
CA VAL A 365 -21.35 22.85 14.96
C VAL A 365 -20.92 22.85 16.43
N GLN A 366 -19.61 22.84 16.70
CA GLN A 366 -19.08 22.90 18.06
C GLN A 366 -19.43 24.22 18.76
N ALA A 367 -19.24 25.36 18.10
CA ALA A 367 -19.61 26.66 18.65
C ALA A 367 -21.12 26.80 18.91
N GLU A 368 -21.96 26.17 18.08
CA GLU A 368 -23.41 26.09 18.31
C GLU A 368 -23.74 25.23 19.53
N LYS A 369 -23.12 24.06 19.68
CA LYS A 369 -23.27 23.21 20.87
C LYS A 369 -22.84 23.93 22.14
N GLU A 370 -21.67 24.58 22.13
CA GLU A 370 -21.17 25.37 23.27
C GLU A 370 -22.09 26.56 23.60
N LYS A 371 -22.70 27.19 22.58
CA LYS A 371 -23.68 28.25 22.80
C LYS A 371 -24.96 27.71 23.44
N GLN A 372 -25.41 26.53 23.04
CA GLN A 372 -26.57 25.84 23.63
C GLN A 372 -26.28 25.43 25.08
N ASP A 373 -25.11 24.85 25.32
CA ASP A 373 -24.60 24.51 26.66
C ASP A 373 -24.60 25.76 27.56
N ARG A 374 -23.90 26.85 27.17
CA ARG A 374 -23.89 28.11 27.92
C ARG A 374 -25.27 28.68 28.19
N ALA A 375 -26.18 28.59 27.22
CA ALA A 375 -27.56 29.07 27.39
C ALA A 375 -28.32 28.20 28.39
N TYR A 376 -28.14 26.88 28.34
CA TYR A 376 -28.74 25.93 29.26
C TYR A 376 -28.20 26.12 30.68
N TRP A 377 -26.88 26.22 30.85
CA TRP A 377 -26.23 26.56 32.13
C TRP A 377 -26.76 27.86 32.73
N ARG A 378 -26.97 28.91 31.91
CA ARG A 378 -27.53 30.18 32.38
C ARG A 378 -28.97 30.05 32.91
N ASP A 379 -29.75 29.12 32.37
CA ASP A 379 -31.12 28.86 32.77
C ASP A 379 -31.21 27.93 33.99
N THR A 380 -30.44 26.84 34.01
CA THR A 380 -30.53 25.78 35.03
C THR A 380 -29.49 25.88 36.15
N GLY A 381 -28.27 26.34 35.85
CA GLY A 381 -27.14 26.32 36.79
C GLY A 381 -26.88 27.64 37.51
N ARG A 382 -27.49 28.75 37.06
CA ARG A 382 -27.21 30.10 37.60
C ARG A 382 -27.67 30.32 39.04
N THR A 383 -28.80 29.73 39.45
CA THR A 383 -29.29 29.84 40.83
C THR A 383 -28.46 29.02 41.82
N GLY A 384 -27.67 28.05 41.34
CA GLY A 384 -26.88 27.17 42.21
C GLY A 384 -27.73 26.13 42.96
N ASP A 385 -28.97 25.93 42.55
CA ASP A 385 -29.86 24.94 43.18
C ASP A 385 -29.44 23.53 42.77
N GLU A 386 -29.37 22.60 43.75
CA GLU A 386 -28.96 21.20 43.57
C GLU A 386 -29.71 20.50 42.41
N ALA A 387 -31.02 20.74 42.28
CA ALA A 387 -31.84 20.18 41.22
C ALA A 387 -31.44 20.70 39.82
N GLY A 388 -31.08 21.98 39.72
CA GLY A 388 -30.63 22.61 38.47
C GLY A 388 -29.25 22.11 38.04
N LEU A 389 -28.33 21.98 39.00
CA LEU A 389 -26.98 21.44 38.76
C LEU A 389 -27.01 19.97 38.31
N ARG A 390 -27.81 19.11 38.95
CA ARG A 390 -27.98 17.71 38.50
C ARG A 390 -28.60 17.61 37.11
N LYS A 391 -29.59 18.46 36.81
CA LYS A 391 -30.24 18.50 35.50
C LYS A 391 -29.29 18.98 34.40
N TYR A 392 -28.38 19.90 34.72
CA TYR A 392 -27.30 20.29 33.83
C TYR A 392 -26.36 19.12 33.52
N LEU A 393 -25.83 18.44 34.56
CA LEU A 393 -24.91 17.31 34.41
C LEU A 393 -25.53 16.11 33.68
N GLN A 394 -26.85 15.93 33.77
CA GLN A 394 -27.56 14.89 33.02
C GLN A 394 -27.60 15.16 31.51
N GLU A 395 -27.78 16.42 31.12
CA GLU A 395 -27.91 16.80 29.70
C GLU A 395 -26.53 17.06 29.05
N TYR A 396 -25.59 17.62 29.81
CA TYR A 396 -24.24 17.99 29.37
C TYR A 396 -23.17 17.42 30.32
N PRO A 397 -22.96 16.09 30.33
CA PRO A 397 -22.01 15.45 31.24
C PRO A 397 -20.55 15.87 30.99
N ASP A 398 -20.19 16.13 29.73
CA ASP A 398 -18.86 16.61 29.31
C ASP A 398 -18.89 18.08 28.85
N GLY A 399 -19.88 18.86 29.31
CA GLY A 399 -20.05 20.27 28.93
C GLY A 399 -19.03 21.22 29.57
N GLU A 400 -18.99 22.46 29.09
CA GLU A 400 -18.01 23.49 29.52
C GLU A 400 -18.08 23.76 31.04
N PHE A 401 -19.26 23.61 31.66
CA PHE A 401 -19.49 23.84 33.10
C PHE A 401 -19.65 22.56 33.92
N ALA A 402 -19.37 21.37 33.38
CA ALA A 402 -19.57 20.10 34.10
C ALA A 402 -18.75 20.04 35.40
N ASP A 403 -17.46 20.36 35.34
CA ASP A 403 -16.59 20.39 36.52
C ASP A 403 -17.08 21.38 37.58
N ILE A 404 -17.55 22.55 37.15
CA ILE A 404 -18.08 23.60 38.04
C ILE A 404 -19.39 23.14 38.69
N ALA A 405 -20.26 22.50 37.91
CA ALA A 405 -21.54 21.99 38.39
C ALA A 405 -21.34 20.87 39.43
N GLN A 406 -20.40 19.96 39.17
CA GLN A 406 -20.05 18.88 40.08
C GLN A 406 -19.45 19.42 41.39
N ALA A 407 -18.48 20.34 41.31
CA ALA A 407 -17.87 20.94 42.50
C ALA A 407 -18.92 21.64 43.40
N ARG A 408 -19.86 22.36 42.80
CA ARG A 408 -20.96 23.00 43.55
C ARG A 408 -21.93 21.98 44.17
N LEU A 409 -22.21 20.88 43.47
CA LEU A 409 -23.05 19.81 44.00
C LEU A 409 -22.38 19.17 45.22
N ASP A 410 -21.08 18.88 45.12
CA ASP A 410 -20.30 18.31 46.21
C ASP A 410 -20.27 19.25 47.43
N GLU A 411 -20.14 20.55 47.22
CA GLU A 411 -20.22 21.55 48.30
C GLU A 411 -21.59 21.54 49.01
N ILE A 412 -22.70 21.44 48.26
CA ILE A 412 -24.06 21.36 48.82
C ILE A 412 -24.25 20.06 49.60
N GLU A 413 -23.78 18.94 49.04
CA GLU A 413 -23.89 17.62 49.68
C GLU A 413 -23.03 17.52 50.95
N GLU A 414 -21.81 18.06 50.92
CA GLU A 414 -20.96 18.18 52.11
C GLU A 414 -21.58 19.09 53.17
N ALA A 415 -22.17 20.23 52.79
CA ALA A 415 -22.87 21.10 53.72
C ALA A 415 -24.07 20.41 54.39
N ARG A 416 -24.88 19.67 53.62
CA ARG A 416 -25.99 18.86 54.15
C ARG A 416 -25.51 17.77 55.08
N ARG A 417 -24.44 17.05 54.71
CA ARG A 417 -23.83 16.02 55.57
C ARG A 417 -23.31 16.62 56.87
N ALA A 418 -22.67 17.79 56.81
CA ALA A 418 -22.17 18.49 57.99
C ALA A 418 -23.31 18.97 58.90
N GLU A 419 -24.43 19.43 58.34
CA GLU A 419 -25.64 19.80 59.11
C GLU A 419 -26.25 18.58 59.80
N THR A 420 -26.49 17.50 59.05
CA THR A 420 -27.02 16.24 59.60
C THR A 420 -26.12 15.70 60.72
N ALA A 421 -24.80 15.75 60.53
CA ALA A 421 -23.83 15.32 61.55
C ALA A 421 -23.83 16.22 62.81
N ARG A 422 -24.18 17.51 62.68
CA ARG A 422 -24.37 18.41 63.82
C ARG A 422 -25.65 18.06 64.58
N GLU A 423 -26.77 17.88 63.87
CA GLU A 423 -28.06 17.48 64.48
C GLU A 423 -27.93 16.13 65.20
N GLU A 424 -27.26 15.16 64.58
CA GLU A 424 -26.94 13.86 65.18
C GLU A 424 -26.15 14.02 66.47
N ARG A 425 -25.10 14.86 66.46
CA ARG A 425 -24.27 15.11 67.64
C ARG A 425 -25.04 15.79 68.76
N GLU A 426 -25.89 16.76 68.45
CA GLU A 426 -26.76 17.42 69.43
C GLU A 426 -27.79 16.45 70.02
N ALA A 427 -28.39 15.59 69.20
CA ALA A 427 -29.31 14.56 69.64
C ALA A 427 -28.60 13.54 70.56
N TRP A 428 -27.37 13.15 70.23
CA TRP A 428 -26.53 12.30 71.07
C TRP A 428 -26.19 12.98 72.41
N ASP A 429 -25.77 14.24 72.39
CA ASP A 429 -25.45 14.99 73.62
C ASP A 429 -26.67 15.11 74.54
N LYS A 430 -27.87 15.36 74.00
CA LYS A 430 -29.13 15.36 74.77
C LYS A 430 -29.45 13.99 75.37
N ALA A 431 -29.30 12.91 74.60
CA ALA A 431 -29.52 11.55 75.10
C ALA A 431 -28.54 11.23 76.26
N ARG A 432 -27.28 11.64 76.11
CA ARG A 432 -26.24 11.46 77.13
C ARG A 432 -26.44 12.30 78.39
N GLU A 433 -26.87 13.55 78.25
CA GLU A 433 -27.12 14.45 79.40
C GLU A 433 -28.38 14.06 80.19
N SER A 434 -29.42 13.59 79.51
CA SER A 434 -30.65 13.11 80.16
C SER A 434 -30.50 11.75 80.83
N ASP A 435 -29.65 10.88 80.27
CA ASP A 435 -29.34 9.53 80.78
C ASP A 435 -30.60 8.70 81.09
N ASP A 436 -31.57 8.74 80.17
CA ASP A 436 -32.88 8.09 80.31
C ASP A 436 -33.12 7.06 79.19
N ILE A 437 -33.87 6.01 79.51
CA ILE A 437 -34.17 4.91 78.56
C ILE A 437 -34.86 5.46 77.30
N ASN A 438 -35.86 6.34 77.47
CA ASN A 438 -36.65 6.84 76.35
C ASN A 438 -35.83 7.74 75.41
N THR A 439 -34.87 8.52 75.92
CA THR A 439 -34.05 9.41 75.07
C THR A 439 -33.03 8.64 74.23
N TYR A 440 -32.48 7.54 74.75
CA TYR A 440 -31.64 6.63 73.97
C TYR A 440 -32.43 5.82 72.92
N GLU A 441 -33.66 5.40 73.23
CA GLU A 441 -34.54 4.73 72.26
C GLU A 441 -34.91 5.65 71.09
N VAL A 442 -35.29 6.90 71.38
CA VAL A 442 -35.57 7.91 70.34
C VAL A 442 -34.33 8.17 69.49
N PHE A 443 -33.15 8.35 70.11
CA PHE A 443 -31.90 8.54 69.38
C PHE A 443 -31.60 7.38 68.42
N LEU A 444 -31.77 6.13 68.86
CA LEU A 444 -31.53 4.95 68.04
C LEU A 444 -32.57 4.75 66.93
N ALA A 445 -33.80 5.23 67.13
CA ALA A 445 -34.84 5.22 66.10
C ALA A 445 -34.59 6.27 65.02
N ASP A 446 -34.19 7.49 65.42
CA ASP A 446 -33.94 8.60 64.50
C ASP A 446 -32.59 8.45 63.77
N TYR A 447 -31.58 7.85 64.42
CA TYR A 447 -30.22 7.70 63.89
C TYR A 447 -29.67 6.26 63.99
N PRO A 448 -30.30 5.27 63.33
CA PRO A 448 -29.95 3.86 63.49
C PRO A 448 -28.54 3.49 62.95
N ALA A 449 -28.03 4.26 62.00
CA ALA A 449 -26.71 4.06 61.38
C ALA A 449 -25.63 5.02 61.91
N SER A 450 -25.92 5.77 62.99
CA SER A 450 -24.97 6.70 63.62
C SER A 450 -23.73 5.99 64.14
N GLY A 451 -22.58 6.70 64.12
CA GLY A 451 -21.37 6.25 64.80
C GLY A 451 -21.51 6.14 66.33
N PHE A 452 -22.50 6.81 66.90
CA PHE A 452 -22.83 6.76 68.34
C PHE A 452 -23.82 5.64 68.69
N ALA A 453 -24.42 4.97 67.69
CA ALA A 453 -25.44 3.93 67.93
C ALA A 453 -24.94 2.78 68.83
N PRO A 454 -23.71 2.23 68.68
CA PRO A 454 -23.22 1.19 69.58
C PRO A 454 -23.14 1.67 71.04
N ALA A 455 -22.68 2.90 71.26
CA ALA A 455 -22.57 3.49 72.60
C ALA A 455 -23.95 3.74 73.23
N ALA A 456 -24.92 4.21 72.44
CA ALA A 456 -26.30 4.38 72.88
C ALA A 456 -26.96 3.03 73.25
N GLN A 457 -26.76 1.99 72.43
CA GLN A 457 -27.30 0.65 72.69
C GLN A 457 -26.75 0.03 73.98
N ASP A 458 -25.45 0.16 74.21
CA ASP A 458 -24.84 -0.36 75.43
C ASP A 458 -25.32 0.39 76.67
N ARG A 459 -25.46 1.72 76.61
CA ARG A 459 -25.99 2.51 77.72
C ARG A 459 -27.47 2.21 78.00
N LEU A 460 -28.29 2.07 76.95
CA LEU A 460 -29.69 1.67 77.05
C LEU A 460 -29.83 0.30 77.72
N ARG A 461 -29.00 -0.67 77.34
CA ARG A 461 -28.99 -2.01 77.96
C ARG A 461 -28.70 -1.92 79.46
N GLN A 462 -27.69 -1.14 79.84
CA GLN A 462 -27.34 -0.93 81.24
C GLN A 462 -28.47 -0.27 82.04
N LEU A 463 -29.05 0.83 81.53
CA LEU A 463 -30.16 1.52 82.21
C LEU A 463 -31.39 0.63 82.35
N THR A 464 -31.68 -0.19 81.34
CA THR A 464 -32.79 -1.16 81.38
C THR A 464 -32.55 -2.24 82.43
N GLU A 465 -31.32 -2.74 82.55
CA GLU A 465 -30.92 -3.68 83.59
C GLU A 465 -31.02 -3.05 84.99
N GLU A 466 -30.53 -1.82 85.16
CA GLU A 466 -30.61 -1.07 86.42
C GLU A 466 -32.06 -0.81 86.85
N ALA A 467 -32.92 -0.38 85.92
CA ALA A 467 -34.35 -0.17 86.15
C ALA A 467 -35.05 -1.48 86.54
N ARG A 468 -34.77 -2.57 85.81
CA ARG A 468 -35.30 -3.90 86.12
C ARG A 468 -34.85 -4.38 87.49
N ASP A 469 -33.58 -4.22 87.84
CA ASP A 469 -33.05 -4.60 89.15
C ASP A 469 -33.69 -3.77 90.28
N ALA A 470 -33.90 -2.47 90.06
CA ALA A 470 -34.60 -1.60 91.00
C ALA A 470 -36.05 -2.05 91.23
N ASP A 471 -36.78 -2.41 90.18
CA ASP A 471 -38.15 -2.94 90.27
C ASP A 471 -38.19 -4.28 91.02
N ILE A 472 -37.28 -5.20 90.71
CA ILE A 472 -37.17 -6.49 91.39
C ILE A 472 -36.86 -6.28 92.89
N ILE A 473 -35.96 -5.33 93.23
CA ILE A 473 -35.65 -4.97 94.62
C ILE A 473 -36.88 -4.39 95.33
N ASN A 474 -37.60 -3.47 94.68
CA ASN A 474 -38.80 -2.84 95.23
C ASN A 474 -39.92 -3.86 95.47
N GLN A 475 -40.14 -4.77 94.53
CA GLN A 475 -41.08 -5.88 94.67
C GLN A 475 -40.67 -6.82 95.82
N ALA A 476 -39.40 -7.24 95.87
CA ALA A 476 -38.90 -8.10 96.94
C ALA A 476 -39.01 -7.42 98.33
N LYS A 477 -38.82 -6.10 98.40
CA LYS A 477 -39.01 -5.30 99.62
C LYS A 477 -40.48 -5.23 100.03
N ALA A 478 -41.41 -5.11 99.08
CA ALA A 478 -42.85 -5.15 99.36
C ALA A 478 -43.30 -6.55 99.83
N GLU A 479 -42.82 -7.60 99.17
CA GLU A 479 -43.11 -8.99 99.54
C GLU A 479 -42.55 -9.35 100.91
N GLU A 480 -41.34 -8.89 101.25
CA GLU A 480 -40.74 -9.14 102.56
C GLU A 480 -41.60 -8.62 103.71
N LYS A 481 -42.29 -7.49 103.52
CA LYS A 481 -43.25 -6.98 104.52
C LYS A 481 -44.40 -7.96 104.76
N GLN A 482 -44.81 -8.73 103.75
CA GLN A 482 -45.88 -9.71 103.86
C GLN A 482 -45.38 -11.04 104.42
N VAL A 483 -44.24 -11.56 103.94
CA VAL A 483 -43.77 -12.91 104.30
C VAL A 483 -42.87 -12.93 105.53
N ALA A 484 -42.15 -11.84 105.80
CA ALA A 484 -41.25 -11.67 106.94
C ALA A 484 -41.57 -10.38 107.73
N GLY A 485 -42.86 -9.99 107.76
CA GLY A 485 -43.33 -8.82 108.51
C GLY A 485 -43.32 -8.99 110.02
N GLY A 486 -43.59 -10.20 110.52
CA GLY A 486 -43.61 -10.53 111.95
C GLY A 486 -42.23 -10.83 112.53
N SER A 487 -42.02 -10.49 113.82
CA SER A 487 -40.76 -10.71 114.54
C SER A 487 -40.32 -12.19 114.56
N VAL A 488 -41.27 -13.11 114.70
CA VAL A 488 -41.01 -14.56 114.71
C VAL A 488 -40.51 -15.05 113.34
N ALA A 489 -41.10 -14.58 112.24
CA ALA A 489 -40.70 -14.99 110.88
C ALA A 489 -39.26 -14.55 110.55
N ARG A 490 -38.85 -13.36 111.00
CA ARG A 490 -37.47 -12.86 110.82
C ARG A 490 -36.43 -13.69 111.59
N LEU A 491 -36.75 -14.09 112.82
CA LEU A 491 -35.92 -15.00 113.61
C LEU A 491 -35.71 -16.35 112.92
N VAL A 492 -36.76 -16.91 112.31
CA VAL A 492 -36.68 -18.17 111.56
C VAL A 492 -35.76 -18.02 110.34
N VAL A 493 -35.90 -16.92 109.59
CA VAL A 493 -35.03 -16.61 108.45
C VAL A 493 -33.57 -16.50 108.87
N GLU A 494 -33.25 -15.73 109.91
CA GLU A 494 -31.88 -15.58 110.41
C GLU A 494 -31.31 -16.90 110.94
N LYS A 495 -32.08 -17.67 111.70
CA LYS A 495 -31.63 -18.99 112.17
C LYS A 495 -31.31 -19.93 111.00
N ARG A 496 -32.14 -19.91 109.96
CA ARG A 496 -31.93 -20.76 108.78
C ARG A 496 -30.74 -20.29 107.94
N LEU A 497 -30.57 -18.98 107.75
CA LEU A 497 -29.39 -18.39 107.10
C LEU A 497 -28.09 -18.75 107.86
N ALA A 498 -28.12 -18.81 109.19
CA ALA A 498 -26.98 -19.26 110.00
C ALA A 498 -26.67 -20.75 109.81
N GLN A 499 -27.70 -21.62 109.76
CA GLN A 499 -27.53 -23.06 109.54
C GLN A 499 -26.91 -23.39 108.19
N ILE A 500 -27.25 -22.64 107.14
CA ILE A 500 -26.72 -22.84 105.79
C ILE A 500 -25.37 -22.12 105.57
N GLY A 501 -24.75 -21.59 106.63
CA GLY A 501 -23.43 -20.96 106.57
C GLY A 501 -23.39 -19.57 105.92
N ALA A 502 -24.52 -18.89 105.74
CA ALA A 502 -24.59 -17.57 105.09
C ALA A 502 -24.20 -16.38 106.02
N ASP A 503 -23.95 -16.66 107.31
CA ASP A 503 -23.62 -15.73 108.40
C ASP A 503 -24.49 -14.45 108.43
N PRO A 504 -25.70 -14.52 108.99
CA PRO A 504 -26.56 -13.35 109.18
C PRO A 504 -26.15 -12.45 110.36
N GLY A 505 -25.14 -12.83 111.16
CA GLY A 505 -24.80 -12.17 112.41
C GLY A 505 -25.62 -12.66 113.61
N LYS A 506 -25.92 -11.77 114.57
CA LYS A 506 -26.73 -12.11 115.75
C LYS A 506 -28.17 -12.40 115.31
N VAL A 507 -28.70 -13.55 115.71
CA VAL A 507 -30.08 -13.98 115.42
C VAL A 507 -31.02 -13.31 116.42
N ASP A 508 -31.50 -12.11 116.08
CA ASP A 508 -32.32 -11.25 116.97
C ASP A 508 -33.63 -10.76 116.30
N GLY A 509 -33.89 -11.18 115.06
CA GLY A 509 -35.06 -10.81 114.27
C GLY A 509 -34.96 -9.43 113.62
N LYS A 510 -33.82 -8.75 113.69
CA LYS A 510 -33.59 -7.43 113.09
C LYS A 510 -32.68 -7.56 111.87
N PHE A 511 -33.29 -7.49 110.67
CA PHE A 511 -32.58 -7.55 109.39
C PHE A 511 -31.68 -6.32 109.15
N ASN A 512 -30.48 -6.36 109.70
CA ASN A 512 -29.44 -5.34 109.58
C ASN A 512 -28.57 -5.56 108.33
N LYS A 513 -27.55 -4.71 108.11
CA LYS A 513 -26.66 -4.79 106.94
C LYS A 513 -26.01 -6.18 106.77
N LYS A 514 -25.64 -6.87 107.87
CA LYS A 514 -25.08 -8.22 107.82
C LYS A 514 -26.15 -9.25 107.40
N THR A 515 -27.35 -9.20 107.98
CA THR A 515 -28.47 -10.07 107.56
C THR A 515 -28.81 -9.86 106.07
N ARG A 516 -28.84 -8.61 105.59
CA ARG A 516 -29.05 -8.29 104.16
C ARG A 516 -27.97 -8.87 103.26
N GLN A 517 -26.70 -8.81 103.68
CA GLN A 517 -25.59 -9.43 102.95
C GLN A 517 -25.71 -10.97 102.94
N ALA A 518 -26.12 -11.58 104.05
CA ALA A 518 -26.38 -13.01 104.13
C ALA A 518 -27.52 -13.44 103.19
N ILE A 519 -28.62 -12.65 103.13
CA ILE A 519 -29.71 -12.87 102.19
C ILE A 519 -29.21 -12.76 100.74
N ARG A 520 -28.40 -11.75 100.39
CA ARG A 520 -27.81 -11.63 99.04
C ARG A 520 -26.90 -12.80 98.69
N ARG A 521 -26.05 -13.24 99.63
CA ARG A 521 -25.19 -14.43 99.44
C ARG A 521 -26.03 -15.66 99.18
N TYR A 522 -27.08 -15.87 99.97
CA TYR A 522 -28.00 -16.97 99.78
C TYR A 522 -28.72 -16.90 98.43
N GLN A 523 -29.24 -15.73 98.05
CA GLN A 523 -29.91 -15.53 96.77
C GLN A 523 -28.98 -15.84 95.60
N ARG A 524 -27.73 -15.36 95.64
CA ARG A 524 -26.70 -15.64 94.63
C ARG A 524 -26.35 -17.12 94.54
N LEU A 525 -26.24 -17.82 95.68
CA LEU A 525 -25.94 -19.26 95.73
C LEU A 525 -27.08 -20.14 95.20
N ARG A 526 -28.29 -19.60 95.07
CA ARG A 526 -29.50 -20.35 94.69
C ARG A 526 -30.11 -19.85 93.38
N ASP A 527 -29.35 -19.09 92.60
CA ASP A 527 -29.77 -18.44 91.35
C ASP A 527 -31.11 -17.72 91.49
N LEU A 528 -31.28 -17.02 92.63
CA LEU A 528 -32.41 -16.14 92.89
C LEU A 528 -32.00 -14.69 92.62
N PRO A 529 -32.95 -13.80 92.26
CA PRO A 529 -32.66 -12.39 92.13
C PRO A 529 -32.02 -11.82 93.41
N VAL A 530 -30.83 -11.22 93.29
CA VAL A 530 -29.97 -10.83 94.42
C VAL A 530 -30.40 -9.48 94.99
N THR A 531 -31.61 -9.43 95.56
CA THR A 531 -32.23 -8.20 96.07
C THR A 531 -31.78 -7.83 97.48
N GLY A 532 -31.38 -8.82 98.28
CA GLY A 532 -31.12 -8.68 99.72
C GLY A 532 -32.39 -8.58 100.58
N TYR A 533 -33.56 -8.78 99.98
CA TYR A 533 -34.86 -8.84 100.66
C TYR A 533 -35.47 -10.23 100.49
N VAL A 534 -36.16 -10.70 101.52
CA VAL A 534 -36.78 -12.03 101.55
C VAL A 534 -38.11 -11.97 100.80
N SER A 535 -38.08 -12.23 99.48
CA SER A 535 -39.28 -12.44 98.67
C SER A 535 -40.02 -13.72 99.09
N ARG A 536 -41.25 -13.93 98.60
CA ARG A 536 -41.99 -15.18 98.86
C ARG A 536 -41.21 -16.40 98.36
N GLN A 537 -40.60 -16.30 97.18
CA GLN A 537 -39.75 -17.34 96.61
C GLN A 537 -38.50 -17.58 97.46
N THR A 538 -37.85 -16.51 97.95
CA THR A 538 -36.69 -16.61 98.85
C THR A 538 -37.09 -17.31 100.15
N MET A 539 -38.23 -16.96 100.75
CA MET A 539 -38.76 -17.59 101.96
C MET A 539 -39.03 -19.08 101.75
N VAL A 540 -39.75 -19.44 100.68
CA VAL A 540 -40.09 -20.84 100.38
C VAL A 540 -38.83 -21.67 100.16
N ARG A 541 -37.87 -21.20 99.35
CA ARG A 541 -36.62 -21.94 99.11
C ARG A 541 -35.74 -22.04 100.36
N LEU A 542 -35.76 -21.01 101.22
CA LEU A 542 -35.00 -21.01 102.47
C LEU A 542 -35.56 -22.05 103.47
N LEU A 543 -36.89 -22.21 103.51
CA LEU A 543 -37.57 -23.14 104.42
C LEU A 543 -37.66 -24.58 103.86
N ALA A 544 -37.80 -24.75 102.55
CA ALA A 544 -37.93 -26.06 101.91
C ALA A 544 -36.59 -26.73 101.62
N GLY A 545 -35.52 -25.95 101.45
CA GLY A 545 -34.17 -26.48 101.22
C GLY A 545 -33.52 -26.89 102.53
N GLY A 546 -33.99 -28.02 103.07
CA GLY A 546 -33.48 -28.83 104.18
C GLY A 546 -32.12 -29.42 103.91
#